data_AF-A0A8J7X8H8-F1
#
_entry.id   AF-A0A8J7X8H8-F1
#
_cell.length_a   1.000
_cell.length_b   1.000
_cell.length_c   1.000
_cell.angle_alpha   90.00
_cell.angle_beta   90.00
_cell.angle_gamma   90.00
#
_symmetry.space_group_name_H-M   'P 1'
#
loop_
_entity.id
_entity.type
_entity.pdbx_description
1 polymer ?
#
loop_
_entity_poly.entity_id
_entity_poly.type
_entity_poly.pdbx_seq_one_letter_code
_entity_poly.pdbx_strand_id
1 'polypeptide(L)'
;MFTKNERFIFLFVLLTLLPFTNNIVWENDASRIATAESVVDWGRLEITNSTFAPKTDKILVDGKYYSNKHFMSVLPAVMSYAVLSVANVKIASNSPTAIYLINILSVGLATSLFAVIFRRLLLESGMPKKKSTLFSLMLIYATPVLNYSVTYNNHILSAFINLCSFYFLKRFTVKRNMYDLLMCGLLMGYGIGVDLPSGIVFSAVFIFYLLGKNITLKQMKHYFIGLIPPVLLFFAVNYLVFSSVYPDYFNPQYYHYTGSQFFTSSEATLDGETLQVTRTSYILNMLFGGQGFFTHTPLLLLSAFSLIAIASDKKSRFR
;
A
#
# COMPACT_ATOMS: atom_id res chain seq x y z
N MET A 1 13.29 17.79 11.90
CA MET A 1 13.18 17.16 13.24
C MET A 1 11.72 17.10 13.65
N PHE A 2 11.25 16.02 14.30
CA PHE A 2 9.86 15.93 14.76
C PHE A 2 9.58 16.89 15.92
N THR A 3 8.44 17.57 15.89
CA THR A 3 7.97 18.37 17.04
C THR A 3 7.58 17.46 18.21
N LYS A 4 7.44 18.00 19.43
CA LYS A 4 6.97 17.24 20.60
C LYS A 4 5.64 16.51 20.32
N ASN A 5 4.69 17.16 19.64
CA ASN A 5 3.40 16.58 19.31
C ASN A 5 3.49 15.49 18.24
N GLU A 6 4.41 15.62 17.29
CA GLU A 6 4.63 14.60 16.27
C GLU A 6 5.27 13.35 16.87
N ARG A 7 6.25 13.51 17.77
CA ARG A 7 6.80 12.40 18.56
C ARG A 7 5.72 11.70 19.39
N PHE A 8 4.85 12.49 20.04
CA PHE A 8 3.71 11.94 20.78
C PHE A 8 2.80 11.09 19.89
N ILE A 9 2.35 11.61 18.74
CA ILE A 9 1.45 10.86 17.85
C ILE A 9 2.12 9.61 17.31
N PHE A 10 3.38 9.74 16.86
CA PHE A 10 4.15 8.61 16.36
C PHE A 10 4.24 7.49 17.41
N LEU A 11 4.68 7.82 18.61
CA LEU A 11 4.82 6.85 19.70
C LEU A 11 3.47 6.32 20.16
N PHE A 12 2.45 7.18 20.29
CA PHE A 12 1.11 6.77 20.68
C PHE A 12 0.54 5.75 19.70
N VAL A 13 0.55 6.04 18.40
CA VAL A 13 0.08 5.09 17.37
C VAL A 13 0.87 3.80 17.42
N LEU A 14 2.21 3.88 17.39
CA LEU A 14 3.06 2.69 17.41
C LEU A 14 2.80 1.81 18.64
N LEU A 15 2.79 2.40 19.84
CA LEU A 15 2.58 1.68 21.10
C LEU A 15 1.19 1.07 21.19
N THR A 16 0.15 1.76 20.69
CA THR A 16 -1.20 1.20 20.67
C THR A 16 -1.36 0.06 19.67
N LEU A 17 -0.55 0.01 18.60
CA LEU A 17 -0.60 -1.10 17.64
C LEU A 17 0.01 -2.38 18.23
N LEU A 18 1.01 -2.27 19.11
CA LEU A 18 1.71 -3.42 19.71
C LEU A 18 0.79 -4.54 20.24
N PRO A 19 -0.25 -4.27 21.05
CA PRO A 19 -1.14 -5.34 21.56
C PRO A 19 -2.10 -5.90 20.50
N PHE A 20 -2.33 -5.19 19.40
CA PHE A 20 -3.23 -5.65 18.32
C PHE A 20 -2.50 -6.28 17.15
N THR A 21 -1.18 -6.11 17.04
CA THR A 21 -0.37 -6.72 15.98
C THR A 21 -0.48 -8.24 16.08
N ASN A 22 -1.06 -8.84 15.05
CA ASN A 22 -1.23 -10.27 14.93
C ASN A 22 -0.05 -10.88 14.18
N ASN A 23 0.04 -12.21 14.24
CA ASN A 23 0.89 -12.98 13.34
C ASN A 23 0.23 -13.06 11.95
N ILE A 24 0.40 -14.18 11.26
CA ILE A 24 -0.33 -14.46 10.02
C ILE A 24 -1.80 -14.74 10.36
N VAL A 25 -2.69 -13.98 9.74
CA VAL A 25 -4.15 -14.14 9.86
C VAL A 25 -4.75 -14.66 8.55
N TRP A 26 -4.22 -14.24 7.39
CA TRP A 26 -4.75 -14.61 6.08
C TRP A 26 -3.67 -15.17 5.16
N GLU A 27 -4.11 -15.75 4.05
CA GLU A 27 -3.22 -16.29 3.01
C GLU A 27 -2.43 -15.17 2.30
N ASN A 28 -2.98 -13.96 2.30
CA ASN A 28 -2.39 -12.77 1.70
C ASN A 28 -1.10 -12.33 2.42
N ASP A 29 -1.12 -12.24 3.75
CA ASP A 29 0.03 -11.89 4.58
C ASP A 29 1.01 -13.06 4.65
N ALA A 30 0.53 -14.30 4.73
CA ALA A 30 1.38 -15.49 4.61
C ALA A 30 2.25 -15.45 3.34
N SER A 31 1.67 -15.05 2.21
CA SER A 31 2.36 -14.99 0.90
C SER A 31 3.51 -14.00 0.86
N ARG A 32 3.31 -12.84 1.50
CA ARG A 32 4.33 -11.79 1.60
C ARG A 32 5.43 -12.23 2.55
N ILE A 33 5.08 -12.82 3.69
CA ILE A 33 6.07 -13.35 4.63
C ILE A 33 6.86 -14.51 4.01
N ALA A 34 6.21 -15.39 3.23
CA ALA A 34 6.88 -16.48 2.51
C ALA A 34 7.96 -15.97 1.54
N THR A 35 7.66 -14.87 0.84
CA THR A 35 8.61 -14.21 -0.06
C THR A 35 9.73 -13.54 0.71
N ALA A 36 9.42 -12.88 1.84
CA ALA A 36 10.44 -12.29 2.70
C ALA A 36 11.39 -13.35 3.28
N GLU A 37 10.84 -14.45 3.79
CA GLU A 37 11.60 -15.63 4.23
C GLU A 37 12.52 -16.12 3.10
N SER A 38 11.97 -16.27 1.90
CA SER A 38 12.71 -16.88 0.78
C SER A 38 13.85 -16.03 0.26
N VAL A 39 13.67 -14.72 0.23
CA VAL A 39 14.72 -13.80 -0.18
C VAL A 39 15.83 -13.74 0.85
N VAL A 40 15.50 -13.71 2.15
CA VAL A 40 16.49 -13.57 3.22
C VAL A 40 17.23 -14.88 3.48
N ASP A 41 16.52 -16.01 3.54
CA ASP A 41 17.12 -17.28 3.95
C ASP A 41 17.69 -18.07 2.76
N TRP A 42 17.15 -17.91 1.55
CA TRP A 42 17.59 -18.65 0.36
C TRP A 42 18.09 -17.77 -0.79
N GLY A 43 17.96 -16.45 -0.72
CA GLY A 43 18.38 -15.55 -1.80
C GLY A 43 17.55 -15.69 -3.08
N ARG A 44 16.28 -16.13 -2.97
CA ARG A 44 15.40 -16.42 -4.11
C ARG A 44 13.99 -15.87 -3.91
N LEU A 45 13.31 -15.62 -5.03
CA LEU A 45 11.90 -15.20 -5.03
C LEU A 45 10.91 -16.37 -5.05
N GLU A 46 11.38 -17.58 -5.41
CA GLU A 46 10.55 -18.78 -5.31
C GLU A 46 10.28 -19.09 -3.83
N ILE A 47 9.02 -19.36 -3.50
CA ILE A 47 8.57 -19.64 -2.13
C ILE A 47 8.44 -21.14 -1.85
N THR A 48 8.88 -22.01 -2.77
CA THR A 48 8.70 -23.47 -2.68
C THR A 48 9.19 -24.06 -1.33
N ASN A 49 10.28 -23.52 -0.78
CA ASN A 49 10.88 -24.00 0.46
C ASN A 49 10.40 -23.25 1.71
N SER A 50 9.53 -22.24 1.54
CA SER A 50 9.00 -21.47 2.66
C SER A 50 8.10 -22.32 3.56
N THR A 51 8.17 -22.08 4.86
CA THR A 51 7.26 -22.70 5.85
C THR A 51 5.79 -22.34 5.62
N PHE A 52 5.52 -21.25 4.88
CA PHE A 52 4.17 -20.78 4.57
C PHE A 52 3.68 -21.20 3.18
N ALA A 53 4.54 -21.79 2.34
CA ALA A 53 4.19 -22.20 0.98
C ALA A 53 2.90 -23.03 0.88
N PRO A 54 2.55 -23.92 1.84
CA PRO A 54 1.32 -24.71 1.75
C PRO A 54 0.02 -23.95 2.03
N LYS A 55 0.07 -22.80 2.74
CA LYS A 55 -1.11 -22.12 3.32
C LYS A 55 -1.25 -20.68 2.84
N THR A 56 -0.94 -20.44 1.57
CA THR A 56 -0.78 -19.08 1.07
C THR A 56 -1.27 -18.95 -0.36
N ASP A 57 -1.68 -17.73 -0.71
CA ASP A 57 -1.86 -17.33 -2.10
C ASP A 57 -0.55 -17.47 -2.85
N LYS A 58 -0.56 -18.23 -3.95
CA LYS A 58 0.62 -18.51 -4.76
C LYS A 58 0.23 -18.88 -6.18
N ILE A 59 1.23 -18.81 -7.03
CA ILE A 59 1.19 -19.21 -8.43
C ILE A 59 2.27 -20.25 -8.71
N LEU A 60 2.07 -21.07 -9.74
CA LEU A 60 3.01 -22.07 -10.22
C LEU A 60 3.59 -21.63 -11.56
N VAL A 61 4.91 -21.43 -11.61
CA VAL A 61 5.64 -21.07 -12.84
C VAL A 61 6.84 -21.99 -12.97
N ASP A 62 6.92 -22.71 -14.09
CA ASP A 62 8.00 -23.67 -14.39
C ASP A 62 8.27 -24.67 -13.25
N GLY A 63 7.21 -25.20 -12.64
CA GLY A 63 7.27 -26.17 -11.55
C GLY A 63 7.65 -25.60 -10.18
N LYS A 64 7.75 -24.27 -10.05
CA LYS A 64 8.12 -23.57 -8.81
C LYS A 64 6.98 -22.68 -8.32
N TYR A 65 6.81 -22.62 -7.01
CA TYR A 65 5.81 -21.75 -6.41
C TYR A 65 6.37 -20.35 -6.18
N TYR A 66 5.60 -19.34 -6.53
CA TYR A 66 5.88 -17.93 -6.24
C TYR A 66 4.68 -17.30 -5.54
N SER A 67 4.94 -16.27 -4.74
CA SER A 67 3.87 -15.41 -4.26
C SER A 67 3.22 -14.69 -5.44
N ASN A 68 1.89 -14.56 -5.43
CA ASN A 68 1.17 -13.70 -6.38
C ASN A 68 1.12 -12.23 -5.93
N LYS A 69 1.95 -11.84 -4.94
CA LYS A 69 2.08 -10.47 -4.46
C LYS A 69 3.31 -9.86 -5.08
N HIS A 70 3.21 -8.59 -5.46
CA HIS A 70 4.33 -7.89 -6.07
C HIS A 70 5.51 -7.78 -5.11
N PHE A 71 6.71 -8.08 -5.60
CA PHE A 71 7.94 -8.05 -4.81
C PHE A 71 8.17 -6.70 -4.11
N MET A 72 7.87 -5.59 -4.79
CA MET A 72 8.01 -4.25 -4.20
C MET A 72 7.10 -4.04 -2.99
N SER A 73 5.94 -4.72 -2.91
CA SER A 73 5.08 -4.73 -1.73
C SER A 73 5.67 -5.51 -0.55
N VAL A 74 6.62 -6.41 -0.80
CA VAL A 74 7.28 -7.27 0.20
C VAL A 74 8.60 -6.67 0.69
N LEU A 75 9.19 -5.73 -0.06
CA LEU A 75 10.51 -5.18 0.26
C LEU A 75 10.65 -4.66 1.71
N PRO A 76 9.66 -3.97 2.31
CA PRO A 76 9.72 -3.62 3.74
C PRO A 76 9.81 -4.84 4.67
N ALA A 77 9.09 -5.93 4.40
CA ALA A 77 9.23 -7.17 5.16
C ALA A 77 10.60 -7.82 4.97
N VAL A 78 11.14 -7.86 3.74
CA VAL A 78 12.50 -8.37 3.46
C VAL A 78 13.53 -7.59 4.28
N MET A 79 13.47 -6.26 4.27
CA MET A 79 14.41 -5.42 5.01
C MET A 79 14.31 -5.65 6.52
N SER A 80 13.08 -5.68 7.07
CA SER A 80 12.86 -5.96 8.49
C SER A 80 13.38 -7.35 8.87
N TYR A 81 13.08 -8.37 8.06
CA TYR A 81 13.49 -9.73 8.35
C TYR A 81 15.01 -9.91 8.22
N ALA A 82 15.66 -9.28 7.24
CA ALA A 82 17.11 -9.31 7.10
C ALA A 82 17.82 -8.77 8.36
N VAL A 83 17.33 -7.66 8.93
CA VAL A 83 17.85 -7.10 10.18
C VAL A 83 17.65 -8.07 11.35
N LEU A 84 16.47 -8.68 11.46
CA LEU A 84 16.16 -9.65 12.51
C LEU A 84 16.99 -10.94 12.40
N SER A 85 17.25 -11.40 11.18
CA SER A 85 18.03 -12.62 10.91
C SER A 85 19.49 -12.45 11.35
N VAL A 86 20.06 -11.25 11.22
CA VAL A 86 21.39 -10.91 11.78
C VAL A 86 21.39 -11.03 13.32
N ALA A 87 20.27 -10.72 13.98
CA ALA A 87 20.08 -10.91 15.42
C ALA A 87 19.65 -12.34 15.81
N ASN A 88 19.72 -13.30 14.88
CA ASN A 88 19.30 -14.69 15.04
C ASN A 88 17.81 -14.88 15.39
N VAL A 89 16.97 -13.92 15.02
CA VAL A 89 15.50 -14.03 15.10
C VAL A 89 15.00 -14.49 13.74
N LYS A 90 14.90 -15.82 13.56
CA LYS A 90 14.53 -16.46 12.30
C LYS A 90 13.05 -16.88 12.26
N ILE A 91 12.44 -16.84 11.07
CA ILE A 91 11.07 -17.32 10.85
C ILE A 91 10.98 -18.82 11.12
N ALA A 92 11.90 -19.63 10.57
CA ALA A 92 11.86 -21.09 10.70
C ALA A 92 11.87 -21.60 12.15
N SER A 93 12.56 -20.90 13.07
CA SER A 93 12.72 -21.32 14.47
C SER A 93 11.88 -20.50 15.47
N ASN A 94 11.43 -19.30 15.11
CA ASN A 94 10.69 -18.40 16.00
C ASN A 94 9.61 -17.61 15.23
N SER A 95 8.81 -18.34 14.45
CA SER A 95 7.83 -17.79 13.50
C SER A 95 6.94 -16.69 14.10
N PRO A 96 6.29 -16.87 15.29
CA PRO A 96 5.44 -15.82 15.85
C PRO A 96 6.21 -14.53 16.19
N THR A 97 7.34 -14.63 16.88
CA THR A 97 8.10 -13.44 17.29
C THR A 97 8.69 -12.72 16.09
N ALA A 98 9.22 -13.47 15.11
CA ALA A 98 9.79 -12.90 13.90
C ALA A 98 8.72 -12.15 13.09
N ILE A 99 7.55 -12.76 12.85
CA ILE A 99 6.45 -12.12 12.12
C ILE A 99 5.93 -10.89 12.86
N TYR A 100 5.73 -10.99 14.17
CA TYR A 100 5.31 -9.85 14.99
C TYR A 100 6.25 -8.65 14.84
N LEU A 101 7.56 -8.88 14.94
CA LEU A 101 8.56 -7.82 14.77
C LEU A 101 8.63 -7.31 13.33
N ILE A 102 8.49 -8.18 12.32
CA ILE A 102 8.39 -7.76 10.91
C ILE A 102 7.20 -6.81 10.74
N ASN A 103 6.02 -7.16 11.27
CA ASN A 103 4.81 -6.35 11.16
C ASN A 103 5.02 -4.97 11.81
N ILE A 104 5.59 -4.90 13.01
CA ILE A 104 5.87 -3.63 13.68
C ILE A 104 6.87 -2.78 12.90
N LEU A 105 8.01 -3.37 12.50
CA LEU A 105 9.09 -2.67 11.82
C LEU A 105 8.74 -2.24 10.40
N SER A 106 7.69 -2.80 9.81
CA SER A 106 7.20 -2.43 8.48
C SER A 106 5.92 -1.62 8.55
N VAL A 107 4.76 -2.28 8.64
CA VAL A 107 3.45 -1.64 8.61
C VAL A 107 3.19 -0.79 9.86
N GLY A 108 3.65 -1.20 11.05
CA GLY A 108 3.50 -0.41 12.28
C GLY A 108 4.22 0.94 12.21
N LEU A 109 5.46 0.95 11.72
CA LEU A 109 6.21 2.18 11.46
C LEU A 109 5.55 3.03 10.36
N ALA A 110 5.11 2.40 9.27
CA ALA A 110 4.43 3.10 8.17
C ALA A 110 3.15 3.79 8.65
N THR A 111 2.29 3.11 9.41
CA THR A 111 1.05 3.68 9.99
C THR A 111 1.35 4.84 10.93
N SER A 112 2.38 4.72 11.76
CA SER A 112 2.76 5.76 12.71
C SER A 112 3.26 7.02 12.01
N LEU A 113 4.07 6.86 10.95
CA LEU A 113 4.51 7.96 10.10
C LEU A 113 3.37 8.55 9.27
N PHE A 114 2.46 7.71 8.77
CA PHE A 114 1.27 8.12 8.04
C PHE A 114 0.42 9.10 8.88
N ALA A 115 0.15 8.77 10.15
CA ALA A 115 -0.57 9.66 11.07
C ALA A 115 0.15 11.02 11.26
N VAL A 116 1.47 11.02 11.39
CA VAL A 116 2.27 12.25 11.55
C VAL A 116 2.21 13.12 10.30
N ILE A 117 2.40 12.53 9.11
CA ILE A 117 2.39 13.26 7.85
C ILE A 117 0.98 13.80 7.56
N PHE A 118 -0.05 13.01 7.83
CA PHE A 118 -1.43 13.45 7.65
C PHE A 118 -1.73 14.67 8.54
N ARG A 119 -1.30 14.64 9.80
CA ARG A 119 -1.43 15.79 10.69
C ARG A 119 -0.74 17.04 10.15
N ARG A 120 0.47 16.90 9.62
CA ARG A 120 1.21 18.03 9.03
C ARG A 120 0.43 18.64 7.87
N LEU A 121 -0.10 17.80 6.98
CA LEU A 121 -0.92 18.25 5.87
C LEU A 121 -2.17 19.02 6.35
N LEU A 122 -2.83 18.55 7.41
CA LEU A 122 -3.97 19.25 8.02
C LEU A 122 -3.56 20.62 8.60
N LEU A 123 -2.45 20.69 9.33
CA LEU A 123 -1.93 21.94 9.88
C LEU A 123 -1.58 22.94 8.79
N GLU A 124 -0.90 22.49 7.73
CA GLU A 124 -0.55 23.32 6.58
C GLU A 124 -1.78 23.79 5.80
N SER A 125 -2.91 23.09 5.93
CA SER A 125 -4.21 23.52 5.41
C SER A 125 -4.96 24.47 6.36
N GLY A 126 -4.31 24.97 7.41
CA GLY A 126 -4.86 25.93 8.37
C GLY A 126 -5.68 25.31 9.51
N MET A 127 -5.73 23.98 9.63
CA MET A 127 -6.49 23.33 10.70
C MET A 127 -5.84 23.59 12.07
N PRO A 128 -6.63 23.91 13.13
CA PRO A 128 -6.08 24.09 14.47
C PRO A 128 -5.42 22.84 15.03
N LYS A 129 -4.31 23.01 15.78
CA LYS A 129 -3.47 21.93 16.30
C LYS A 129 -4.23 20.77 16.96
N LYS A 130 -5.22 21.07 17.82
CA LYS A 130 -6.03 20.07 18.52
C LYS A 130 -6.86 19.24 17.54
N LYS A 131 -7.54 19.90 16.59
CA LYS A 131 -8.35 19.24 15.56
C LYS A 131 -7.47 18.38 14.66
N SER A 132 -6.32 18.89 14.20
CA SER A 132 -5.42 18.11 13.34
C SER A 132 -4.94 16.82 14.03
N THR A 133 -4.61 16.89 15.33
CA THR A 133 -4.28 15.69 16.10
C THR A 133 -5.46 14.73 16.17
N LEU A 134 -6.64 15.20 16.55
CA LEU A 134 -7.85 14.37 16.65
C LEU A 134 -8.17 13.67 15.32
N PHE A 135 -8.24 14.40 14.21
CA PHE A 135 -8.52 13.83 12.89
C PHE A 135 -7.46 12.83 12.43
N SER A 136 -6.19 13.03 12.81
CA SER A 136 -5.14 12.08 12.47
C SER A 136 -5.28 10.77 13.25
N LEU A 137 -5.69 10.84 14.52
CA LEU A 137 -6.00 9.64 15.30
C LEU A 137 -7.28 8.97 14.80
N MET A 138 -8.34 9.74 14.50
CA MET A 138 -9.57 9.21 13.91
C MET A 138 -9.33 8.52 12.57
N LEU A 139 -8.41 9.04 11.74
CA LEU A 139 -8.03 8.37 10.50
C LEU A 139 -7.50 6.95 10.77
N ILE A 140 -6.71 6.76 11.83
CA ILE A 140 -6.19 5.43 12.18
C ILE A 140 -7.29 4.55 12.78
N TYR A 141 -7.94 5.01 13.86
CA TYR A 141 -8.80 4.14 14.70
C TYR A 141 -10.27 4.09 14.28
N ALA A 142 -10.73 5.02 13.45
CA ALA A 142 -12.13 5.10 13.00
C ALA A 142 -12.28 4.82 11.49
N THR A 143 -11.28 4.15 10.89
CA THR A 143 -11.32 3.69 9.50
C THR A 143 -10.66 2.31 9.39
N PRO A 144 -10.76 1.63 8.22
CA PRO A 144 -10.06 0.37 7.97
C PRO A 144 -8.53 0.43 8.09
N VAL A 145 -7.92 1.62 8.23
CA VAL A 145 -6.48 1.78 8.45
C VAL A 145 -6.00 0.94 9.62
N LEU A 146 -6.72 0.90 10.75
CA LEU A 146 -6.35 0.06 11.90
C LEU A 146 -6.27 -1.42 11.51
N ASN A 147 -7.28 -1.93 10.81
CA ASN A 147 -7.36 -3.34 10.40
C ASN A 147 -6.18 -3.72 9.49
N TYR A 148 -5.76 -2.82 8.60
CA TYR A 148 -4.60 -3.05 7.73
C TYR A 148 -3.25 -2.77 8.42
N SER A 149 -3.24 -2.20 9.62
CA SER A 149 -2.01 -1.85 10.36
C SER A 149 -1.56 -2.94 11.33
N VAL A 150 -2.37 -3.97 11.56
CA VAL A 150 -2.10 -5.02 12.56
C VAL A 150 -1.57 -6.31 11.96
N THR A 151 -1.52 -6.43 10.63
CA THR A 151 -0.90 -7.53 9.88
C THR A 151 -0.14 -6.98 8.68
N TYR A 152 0.81 -7.74 8.12
CA TYR A 152 1.56 -7.27 6.95
C TYR A 152 0.67 -7.15 5.71
N ASN A 153 0.21 -5.93 5.43
CA ASN A 153 -0.67 -5.62 4.32
C ASN A 153 -0.09 -4.51 3.42
N ASN A 154 -0.20 -4.66 2.10
CA ASN A 154 0.32 -3.67 1.15
C ASN A 154 -0.54 -2.40 1.06
N HIS A 155 -1.82 -2.44 1.43
CA HIS A 155 -2.70 -1.28 1.34
C HIS A 155 -2.28 -0.16 2.28
N ILE A 156 -1.84 -0.46 3.51
CA ILE A 156 -1.33 0.57 4.42
C ILE A 156 0.00 1.15 3.96
N LEU A 157 0.88 0.31 3.39
CA LEU A 157 2.11 0.76 2.74
C LEU A 157 1.80 1.69 1.56
N SER A 158 0.88 1.29 0.69
CA SER A 158 0.42 2.09 -0.45
C SER A 158 -0.18 3.43 0.02
N ALA A 159 -1.08 3.43 1.01
CA ALA A 159 -1.64 4.64 1.59
C ALA A 159 -0.56 5.57 2.16
N PHE A 160 0.43 5.01 2.86
CA PHE A 160 1.57 5.75 3.39
C PHE A 160 2.41 6.39 2.27
N ILE A 161 2.77 5.62 1.24
CA ILE A 161 3.56 6.08 0.09
C ILE A 161 2.83 7.18 -0.67
N ASN A 162 1.53 6.98 -0.96
CA ASN A 162 0.69 7.95 -1.66
C ASN A 162 0.58 9.26 -0.86
N LEU A 163 0.43 9.18 0.46
CA LEU A 163 0.39 10.37 1.32
C LEU A 163 1.74 11.10 1.36
N CYS A 164 2.85 10.37 1.44
CA CYS A 164 4.19 10.96 1.36
C CYS A 164 4.39 11.66 0.01
N SER A 165 3.99 11.02 -1.07
CA SER A 165 4.08 11.58 -2.42
C SER A 165 3.24 12.86 -2.54
N PHE A 166 2.00 12.83 -2.05
CA PHE A 166 1.14 14.01 -1.98
C PHE A 166 1.76 15.15 -1.14
N TYR A 167 2.42 14.82 -0.03
CA TYR A 167 3.13 15.81 0.79
C TYR A 167 4.24 16.52 0.00
N PHE A 168 5.05 15.78 -0.77
CA PHE A 168 6.05 16.37 -1.65
C PHE A 168 5.43 17.19 -2.79
N LEU A 169 4.34 16.69 -3.39
CA LEU A 169 3.59 17.44 -4.42
C LEU A 169 3.09 18.79 -3.89
N LYS A 170 2.48 18.81 -2.70
CA LYS A 170 1.99 20.03 -2.05
C LYS A 170 3.14 21.00 -1.72
N ARG A 171 4.28 20.48 -1.26
CA ARG A 171 5.45 21.33 -1.04
C ARG A 171 5.98 21.94 -2.33
N PHE A 172 5.99 21.18 -3.42
CA PHE A 172 6.39 21.69 -4.72
C PHE A 172 5.49 22.83 -5.19
N THR A 173 4.17 22.77 -4.99
CA THR A 173 3.29 23.86 -5.44
C THR A 173 3.55 25.18 -4.73
N VAL A 174 4.06 25.14 -3.50
CA VAL A 174 4.44 26.34 -2.73
C VAL A 174 5.87 26.78 -3.04
N LYS A 175 6.84 25.86 -2.97
CA LYS A 175 8.28 26.19 -3.03
C LYS A 175 8.88 26.12 -4.43
N ARG A 176 8.19 25.47 -5.37
CA ARG A 176 8.67 25.16 -6.73
C ARG A 176 10.06 24.48 -6.75
N ASN A 177 10.37 23.67 -5.74
CA ASN A 177 11.61 22.92 -5.64
C ASN A 177 11.55 21.62 -6.47
N MET A 178 12.47 21.45 -7.43
CA MET A 178 12.48 20.27 -8.30
C MET A 178 12.72 18.96 -7.54
N TYR A 179 13.45 19.00 -6.42
CA TYR A 179 13.65 17.83 -5.58
C TYR A 179 12.34 17.29 -5.03
N ASP A 180 11.43 18.18 -4.60
CA ASP A 180 10.12 17.76 -4.10
C ASP A 180 9.32 17.06 -5.23
N LEU A 181 9.41 17.55 -6.47
CA LEU A 181 8.74 16.92 -7.61
C LEU A 181 9.37 15.58 -8.02
N LEU A 182 10.70 15.47 -7.94
CA LEU A 182 11.43 14.21 -8.14
C LEU A 182 11.03 13.15 -7.10
N MET A 183 11.01 13.53 -5.81
CA MET A 183 10.60 12.63 -4.72
C MET A 183 9.13 12.20 -4.84
N CYS A 184 8.25 13.11 -5.26
CA CYS A 184 6.85 12.79 -5.57
C CYS A 184 6.77 11.70 -6.65
N GLY A 185 7.49 11.87 -7.76
CA GLY A 185 7.58 10.88 -8.83
C GLY A 185 8.13 9.53 -8.33
N LEU A 186 9.24 9.55 -7.60
CA LEU A 186 9.89 8.35 -7.06
C LEU A 186 8.96 7.55 -6.17
N LEU A 187 8.27 8.21 -5.24
CA LEU A 187 7.30 7.56 -4.37
C LEU A 187 6.10 7.03 -5.15
N MET A 188 5.61 7.76 -6.16
CA MET A 188 4.51 7.25 -6.99
C MET A 188 4.91 6.02 -7.82
N GLY A 189 6.09 6.04 -8.43
CA GLY A 189 6.62 4.87 -9.13
C GLY A 189 6.76 3.67 -8.19
N TYR A 190 7.25 3.89 -6.97
CA TYR A 190 7.31 2.83 -5.96
C TYR A 190 5.92 2.36 -5.55
N GLY A 191 4.96 3.28 -5.39
CA GLY A 191 3.56 3.00 -5.10
C GLY A 191 2.89 2.10 -6.15
N ILE A 192 3.18 2.30 -7.44
CA ILE A 192 2.73 1.42 -8.54
C ILE A 192 3.22 -0.02 -8.30
N GLY A 193 4.47 -0.20 -7.88
CA GLY A 193 4.99 -1.54 -7.58
C GLY A 193 4.42 -2.17 -6.30
N VAL A 194 4.01 -1.37 -5.32
CA VAL A 194 3.43 -1.86 -4.05
C VAL A 194 1.96 -2.25 -4.21
N ASP A 195 1.19 -1.46 -4.96
CA ASP A 195 -0.22 -1.66 -5.24
C ASP A 195 -0.55 -1.02 -6.59
N LEU A 196 -0.61 -1.85 -7.64
CA LEU A 196 -0.72 -1.35 -9.01
C LEU A 196 -1.96 -0.48 -9.23
N PRO A 197 -3.18 -0.89 -8.82
CA PRO A 197 -4.38 -0.07 -9.02
C PRO A 197 -4.26 1.29 -8.33
N SER A 198 -3.85 1.30 -7.05
CA SER A 198 -3.72 2.54 -6.29
C SER A 198 -2.65 3.46 -6.88
N GLY A 199 -1.46 2.93 -7.16
CA GLY A 199 -0.34 3.70 -7.69
C GLY A 199 -0.63 4.33 -9.05
N ILE A 200 -1.29 3.60 -9.97
CA ILE A 200 -1.67 4.14 -11.28
C ILE A 200 -2.70 5.26 -11.13
N VAL A 201 -3.76 5.04 -10.35
CA VAL A 201 -4.83 6.04 -10.16
C VAL A 201 -4.27 7.33 -9.56
N PHE A 202 -3.50 7.24 -8.47
CA PHE A 202 -2.92 8.43 -7.85
C PHE A 202 -1.87 9.12 -8.74
N SER A 203 -1.09 8.36 -9.52
CA SER A 203 -0.15 8.94 -10.49
C SER A 203 -0.89 9.76 -11.55
N ALA A 204 -1.99 9.23 -12.10
CA ALA A 204 -2.82 9.94 -13.06
C ALA A 204 -3.41 11.22 -12.45
N VAL A 205 -3.99 11.12 -11.24
CA VAL A 205 -4.54 12.29 -10.52
C VAL A 205 -3.47 13.36 -10.31
N PHE A 206 -2.23 12.99 -9.94
CA PHE A 206 -1.15 13.94 -9.72
C PHE A 206 -0.69 14.60 -11.02
N ILE A 207 -0.64 13.84 -12.13
CA ILE A 207 -0.34 14.40 -13.45
C ILE A 207 -1.40 15.43 -13.85
N PHE A 208 -2.69 15.09 -13.73
CA PHE A 208 -3.77 16.04 -14.03
C PHE A 208 -3.73 17.27 -13.13
N TYR A 209 -3.48 17.09 -11.84
CA TYR A 209 -3.30 18.20 -10.89
C TYR A 209 -2.16 19.13 -11.29
N LEU A 210 -1.01 18.56 -11.68
CA LEU A 210 0.16 19.31 -12.12
C LEU A 210 -0.12 20.09 -13.42
N LEU A 211 -0.79 19.47 -14.39
CA LEU A 211 -1.23 20.13 -15.62
C LEU A 211 -2.12 21.34 -15.32
N GLY A 212 -3.02 21.22 -14.34
CA GLY A 212 -3.86 22.33 -13.87
C GLY A 212 -3.11 23.45 -13.13
N LYS A 213 -1.85 23.25 -12.73
CA LYS A 213 -1.02 24.25 -12.02
C LYS A 213 0.03 24.93 -12.92
N ASN A 214 -0.18 24.91 -14.25
CA ASN A 214 0.65 25.56 -15.27
C ASN A 214 2.15 25.24 -15.13
N ILE A 215 2.49 23.97 -14.84
CA ILE A 215 3.89 23.57 -14.74
C ILE A 215 4.52 23.48 -16.14
N THR A 216 5.82 23.79 -16.22
CA THR A 216 6.57 23.65 -17.48
C THR A 216 6.92 22.19 -17.77
N LEU A 217 7.14 21.85 -19.05
CA LEU A 217 7.64 20.52 -19.43
C LEU A 217 8.96 20.17 -18.71
N LYS A 218 9.85 21.15 -18.49
CA LYS A 218 11.11 20.95 -17.75
C LYS A 218 10.85 20.52 -16.30
N GLN A 219 9.84 21.08 -15.65
CA GLN A 219 9.45 20.66 -14.30
C GLN A 219 8.86 19.26 -14.35
N MET A 220 7.93 19.00 -15.27
CA MET A 220 7.29 17.69 -15.43
C MET A 220 8.30 16.56 -15.66
N LYS A 221 9.41 16.80 -16.37
CA LYS A 221 10.51 15.83 -16.51
C LYS A 221 11.04 15.32 -15.17
N HIS A 222 11.12 16.14 -14.12
CA HIS A 222 11.63 15.70 -12.81
C HIS A 222 10.69 14.70 -12.14
N TYR A 223 9.37 14.89 -12.29
CA TYR A 223 8.39 13.90 -11.84
C TYR A 223 8.60 12.56 -12.54
N PHE A 224 8.72 12.58 -13.88
CA PHE A 224 8.94 11.35 -14.65
C PHE A 224 10.30 10.70 -14.41
N ILE A 225 11.37 11.49 -14.21
CA ILE A 225 12.68 10.96 -13.81
C ILE A 225 12.58 10.22 -12.47
N GLY A 226 11.74 10.69 -11.55
CA GLY A 226 11.49 9.97 -10.29
C GLY A 226 10.63 8.72 -10.50
N LEU A 227 9.56 8.84 -11.28
CA LEU A 227 8.55 7.78 -11.45
C LEU A 227 9.04 6.59 -12.28
N ILE A 228 9.82 6.82 -13.33
CA ILE A 228 10.22 5.78 -14.28
C ILE A 228 11.09 4.69 -13.64
N PRO A 229 12.17 4.98 -12.87
CA PRO A 229 13.06 3.94 -12.37
C PRO A 229 12.38 2.86 -11.50
N PRO A 230 11.52 3.19 -10.51
CA PRO A 230 10.80 2.17 -9.75
C PRO A 230 9.81 1.37 -10.60
N VAL A 231 9.17 1.99 -11.60
CA VAL A 231 8.27 1.30 -12.53
C VAL A 231 9.05 0.33 -13.42
N LEU A 232 10.23 0.74 -13.91
CA LEU A 232 11.11 -0.16 -14.66
C LEU A 232 11.59 -1.31 -13.77
N LEU A 233 11.92 -1.06 -12.50
CA LEU A 233 12.29 -2.12 -11.56
C LEU A 233 11.15 -3.11 -11.36
N PHE A 234 9.90 -2.64 -11.20
CA PHE A 234 8.72 -3.48 -11.12
C PHE A 234 8.62 -4.44 -12.32
N PHE A 235 8.66 -3.89 -13.54
CA PHE A 235 8.57 -4.70 -14.76
C PHE A 235 9.80 -5.59 -14.97
N ALA A 236 10.99 -5.13 -14.60
CA ALA A 236 12.22 -5.93 -14.70
C ALA A 236 12.15 -7.15 -13.78
N VAL A 237 11.73 -6.99 -12.52
CA VAL A 237 11.53 -8.12 -11.61
C VAL A 237 10.47 -9.07 -12.16
N ASN A 238 9.35 -8.54 -12.64
CA ASN A 238 8.30 -9.36 -13.24
C ASN A 238 8.81 -10.17 -14.45
N TYR A 239 9.58 -9.54 -15.34
CA TYR A 239 10.16 -10.21 -16.50
C TYR A 239 11.20 -11.26 -16.12
N LEU A 240 12.07 -10.96 -15.14
CA LEU A 240 13.10 -11.89 -14.68
C LEU A 240 12.51 -13.14 -14.00
N VAL A 241 11.36 -13.01 -13.32
CA VAL A 241 10.73 -14.13 -12.61
C VAL A 241 9.79 -14.92 -13.53
N PHE A 242 9.01 -14.23 -14.35
CA PHE A 242 7.88 -14.82 -15.08
C PHE A 242 8.08 -14.87 -16.60
N SER A 243 9.21 -14.38 -17.11
CA SER A 243 9.45 -14.20 -18.56
C SER A 243 8.35 -13.41 -19.27
N SER A 244 7.66 -12.52 -18.53
CA SER A 244 6.51 -11.75 -19.01
C SER A 244 6.66 -10.29 -18.58
N VAL A 245 6.26 -9.37 -19.44
CA VAL A 245 6.12 -7.94 -19.10
C VAL A 245 4.76 -7.63 -18.45
N TYR A 246 3.78 -8.53 -18.61
CA TYR A 246 2.48 -8.39 -17.97
C TYR A 246 2.59 -8.88 -16.52
N PRO A 247 2.05 -8.11 -15.55
CA PRO A 247 1.93 -8.57 -14.17
C PRO A 247 1.33 -9.98 -14.08
N ASP A 248 1.86 -10.76 -13.15
CA ASP A 248 1.55 -12.18 -12.94
C ASP A 248 0.05 -12.49 -12.79
N TYR A 249 -0.69 -11.61 -12.12
CA TYR A 249 -2.14 -11.78 -11.94
C TYR A 249 -2.95 -11.65 -13.24
N PHE A 250 -2.36 -11.18 -14.34
CA PHE A 250 -2.98 -11.22 -15.66
C PHE A 250 -2.75 -12.53 -16.43
N ASN A 251 -1.97 -13.46 -15.87
CA ASN A 251 -1.73 -14.77 -16.49
C ASN A 251 -2.49 -15.87 -15.74
N PRO A 252 -3.68 -16.27 -16.21
CA PRO A 252 -4.51 -17.26 -15.53
C PRO A 252 -3.85 -18.65 -15.48
N GLN A 253 -2.96 -18.97 -16.43
CA GLN A 253 -2.28 -20.27 -16.47
C GLN A 253 -1.41 -20.52 -15.23
N TYR A 254 -0.88 -19.47 -14.61
CA TYR A 254 -0.09 -19.58 -13.39
C TYR A 254 -0.90 -20.02 -12.17
N TYR A 255 -2.23 -19.97 -12.25
CA TYR A 255 -3.13 -20.46 -11.22
C TYR A 255 -3.61 -21.89 -11.47
N HIS A 256 -3.21 -22.51 -12.59
CA HIS A 256 -3.58 -23.88 -12.96
C HIS A 256 -2.64 -24.91 -12.32
N TYR A 257 -2.88 -25.23 -11.05
CA TYR A 257 -2.18 -26.31 -10.34
C TYR A 257 -3.12 -27.02 -9.36
N THR A 258 -2.82 -28.28 -9.05
CA THR A 258 -3.60 -29.09 -8.11
C THR A 258 -3.68 -28.42 -6.74
N GLY A 259 -4.90 -28.20 -6.24
CA GLY A 259 -5.14 -27.54 -4.95
C GLY A 259 -5.23 -26.02 -5.02
N SER A 260 -5.13 -25.40 -6.20
CA SER A 260 -5.38 -23.97 -6.37
C SER A 260 -6.86 -23.65 -6.15
N GLN A 261 -7.17 -22.74 -5.22
CA GLN A 261 -8.52 -22.21 -5.01
C GLN A 261 -9.02 -21.35 -6.18
N PHE A 262 -8.09 -20.90 -7.04
CA PHE A 262 -8.38 -20.07 -8.21
C PHE A 262 -8.65 -20.92 -9.47
N PHE A 263 -8.51 -22.25 -9.39
CA PHE A 263 -8.69 -23.18 -10.51
C PHE A 263 -10.16 -23.53 -10.77
N THR A 264 -11.04 -23.37 -9.78
CA THR A 264 -12.42 -23.88 -9.84
C THR A 264 -13.41 -23.00 -10.60
N SER A 265 -13.01 -21.82 -11.09
CA SER A 265 -13.82 -21.07 -12.05
C SER A 265 -13.16 -21.16 -13.42
N SER A 266 -13.90 -21.66 -14.41
CA SER A 266 -13.56 -21.57 -15.84
C SER A 266 -13.33 -20.14 -16.33
N GLU A 267 -13.52 -19.17 -15.45
CA GLU A 267 -13.27 -17.76 -15.60
C GLU A 267 -12.57 -17.28 -14.32
N ALA A 268 -11.24 -17.33 -14.32
CA ALA A 268 -10.43 -16.55 -13.39
C ALA A 268 -10.45 -15.07 -13.82
N THR A 269 -11.65 -14.52 -14.04
CA THR A 269 -11.86 -13.10 -14.27
C THR A 269 -12.17 -12.44 -12.93
N LEU A 270 -11.74 -11.18 -12.78
CA LEU A 270 -12.17 -10.27 -11.72
C LEU A 270 -13.70 -10.05 -11.72
N ASP A 271 -14.38 -10.54 -12.74
CA ASP A 271 -15.83 -10.55 -12.82
C ASP A 271 -16.30 -11.68 -11.90
N GLY A 272 -17.01 -11.28 -10.84
CA GLY A 272 -17.67 -12.19 -9.92
C GLY A 272 -18.73 -13.08 -10.57
N GLU A 273 -18.45 -13.78 -11.67
CA GLU A 273 -19.29 -14.83 -12.26
C GLU A 273 -19.41 -16.05 -11.33
N THR A 274 -18.50 -16.18 -10.35
CA THR A 274 -18.65 -17.11 -9.22
C THR A 274 -19.73 -16.68 -8.24
N LEU A 275 -20.05 -15.38 -8.16
CA LEU A 275 -21.15 -14.84 -7.38
C LEU A 275 -22.31 -14.63 -8.34
N GLN A 276 -23.37 -15.42 -8.28
CA GLN A 276 -24.59 -15.25 -9.10
C GLN A 276 -25.33 -13.93 -8.77
N VAL A 277 -24.67 -12.80 -8.92
CA VAL A 277 -25.03 -11.48 -8.43
C VAL A 277 -24.83 -10.52 -9.60
N THR A 278 -25.84 -9.71 -9.89
CA THR A 278 -25.71 -8.71 -10.96
C THR A 278 -24.59 -7.72 -10.62
N ARG A 279 -23.92 -7.17 -11.65
CA ARG A 279 -22.86 -6.14 -11.47
C ARG A 279 -23.33 -4.98 -10.58
N THR A 280 -24.58 -4.54 -10.74
CA THR A 280 -25.17 -3.49 -9.91
C THR A 280 -25.25 -3.92 -8.44
N SER A 281 -25.77 -5.11 -8.16
CA SER A 281 -25.82 -5.64 -6.79
C SER A 281 -24.43 -5.82 -6.19
N TYR A 282 -23.44 -6.24 -6.98
CA TYR A 282 -22.05 -6.32 -6.55
C TYR A 282 -21.50 -4.95 -6.16
N ILE A 283 -21.67 -3.92 -7.00
CA ILE A 283 -21.24 -2.55 -6.70
C ILE A 283 -21.94 -2.02 -5.45
N LEU A 284 -23.26 -2.20 -5.32
CA LEU A 284 -24.01 -1.76 -4.14
C LEU A 284 -23.54 -2.48 -2.87
N ASN A 285 -23.25 -3.78 -2.95
CA ASN A 285 -22.70 -4.54 -1.82
C ASN A 285 -21.28 -4.08 -1.45
N MET A 286 -20.44 -3.75 -2.43
CA MET A 286 -19.12 -3.17 -2.18
C MET A 286 -19.19 -1.77 -1.55
N LEU A 287 -20.24 -0.99 -1.84
CA LEU A 287 -20.37 0.36 -1.28
C LEU A 287 -21.09 0.37 0.07
N PHE A 288 -22.18 -0.38 0.21
CA PHE A 288 -23.14 -0.29 1.33
C PHE A 288 -23.50 -1.65 1.95
N GLY A 289 -22.96 -2.77 1.46
CA GLY A 289 -23.22 -4.09 2.02
C GLY A 289 -22.56 -4.32 3.39
N GLY A 290 -22.60 -5.55 3.89
CA GLY A 290 -22.01 -5.92 5.18
C GLY A 290 -20.48 -5.72 5.24
N GLN A 291 -19.81 -5.79 4.10
CA GLN A 291 -18.39 -5.44 3.91
C GLN A 291 -18.22 -4.16 3.08
N GLY A 292 -19.27 -3.35 3.01
CA GLY A 292 -19.32 -2.16 2.17
C GLY A 292 -18.36 -1.07 2.65
N PHE A 293 -17.75 -0.37 1.71
CA PHE A 293 -16.78 0.68 1.95
C PHE A 293 -17.32 1.81 2.85
N PHE A 294 -18.55 2.28 2.61
CA PHE A 294 -19.17 3.32 3.43
C PHE A 294 -19.74 2.78 4.74
N THR A 295 -20.07 1.49 4.79
CA THR A 295 -20.46 0.81 6.04
C THR A 295 -19.30 0.77 7.03
N HIS A 296 -18.10 0.43 6.55
CA HIS A 296 -16.88 0.37 7.37
C HIS A 296 -16.16 1.70 7.52
N THR A 297 -16.49 2.69 6.66
CA THR A 297 -15.84 4.00 6.67
C THR A 297 -16.85 5.15 6.49
N PRO A 298 -17.83 5.31 7.40
CA PRO A 298 -18.88 6.33 7.24
C PRO A 298 -18.33 7.76 7.19
N LEU A 299 -17.13 7.99 7.75
CA LEU A 299 -16.43 9.27 7.66
C LEU A 299 -16.17 9.73 6.22
N LEU A 300 -16.09 8.81 5.26
CA LEU A 300 -15.89 9.15 3.85
C LEU A 300 -17.12 9.78 3.20
N LEU A 301 -18.33 9.54 3.73
CA LEU A 301 -19.52 10.27 3.28
C LEU A 301 -19.36 11.77 3.56
N LEU A 302 -18.81 12.14 4.73
CA LEU A 302 -18.50 13.54 5.04
C LEU A 302 -17.46 14.14 4.09
N SER A 303 -16.51 13.33 3.62
CA SER A 303 -15.52 13.75 2.64
C SER A 303 -16.17 14.02 1.28
N ALA A 304 -17.12 13.19 0.85
CA ALA A 304 -17.89 13.42 -0.38
C ALA A 304 -18.71 14.71 -0.31
N PHE A 305 -19.42 14.96 0.80
CA PHE A 305 -20.13 16.23 1.02
C PHE A 305 -19.18 17.42 0.99
N SER A 306 -18.00 17.29 1.60
CA SER A 306 -16.98 18.34 1.59
C SER A 306 -16.47 18.65 0.18
N LEU A 307 -16.25 17.62 -0.65
CA LEU A 307 -15.86 17.81 -2.05
C LEU A 307 -16.94 18.53 -2.86
N ILE A 308 -18.20 18.15 -2.68
CA ILE A 308 -19.34 18.80 -3.34
C ILE A 308 -19.42 20.27 -2.90
N ALA A 309 -19.30 20.54 -1.60
CA ALA A 309 -19.31 21.90 -1.06
C ALA A 309 -18.17 22.75 -1.62
N ILE A 310 -16.95 22.21 -1.70
CA ILE A 310 -15.79 22.91 -2.29
C ILE A 310 -16.01 23.18 -3.78
N ALA A 311 -16.49 22.19 -4.54
CA ALA A 311 -16.72 22.33 -5.98
C ALA A 311 -17.83 23.36 -6.31
N SER A 312 -18.77 23.52 -5.38
CA SER A 312 -19.90 24.45 -5.46
C SER A 312 -19.51 25.87 -5.04
N ASP A 313 -18.47 26.03 -4.21
CA ASP A 313 -17.96 27.34 -3.82
C ASP A 313 -17.19 27.99 -4.99
N LYS A 314 -17.82 28.95 -5.68
CA LYS A 314 -17.20 29.72 -6.77
C LYS A 314 -15.94 30.47 -6.34
N LYS A 315 -15.79 30.82 -5.05
CA LYS A 315 -14.62 31.53 -4.53
C LYS A 315 -13.42 30.60 -4.32
N SER A 316 -13.65 29.28 -4.18
CA SER A 316 -12.59 28.29 -3.96
C SER A 316 -11.83 27.94 -5.25
N ARG A 317 -12.42 28.17 -6.43
CA ARG A 317 -11.87 27.79 -7.76
C ARG A 317 -10.57 28.50 -8.16
N PHE A 318 -10.12 29.49 -7.39
CA PHE A 318 -8.96 30.34 -7.72
C PHE A 318 -7.83 30.33 -6.68
N ARG A 319 -7.75 29.33 -5.80
CA ARG A 319 -6.60 29.11 -4.89
C ARG A 319 -5.94 27.76 -5.20
#